data_AF-A0A354ZJG3-F1
#
_entry.id   AF-A0A354ZJG3-F1
#
_cell.length_a   1.000
_cell.length_b   1.000
_cell.length_c   1.000
_cell.angle_alpha   90.00
_cell.angle_beta   90.00
_cell.angle_gamma   90.00
#
_symmetry.space_group_name_H-M   'P 1'
#
loop_
_entity.id
_entity.type
_entity.pdbx_description
1 polymer ?
#
loop_
_entity_poly.entity_id
_entity_poly.type
_entity_poly.pdbx_seq_one_letter_code
_entity_poly.pdbx_strand_id
1 'polypeptide(L)'
;MSITNVSKINVDQKIKEVRNAIEHRATWMHLLLDEAEKAGVDWEKIGRNAVHRCGCFHGRTMFTPTDDLKEFADQFANDSDVKIFEMEVKERSDDRFCVEFNYCPLVAAWLKQTTDEDKIATLCDIAMDGDRGIVAQSP
;
A
#
# COMPACT_ATOMS: atom_id res chain seq x y z
N MET A 1 0.72 16.03 -13.25
CA MET A 1 2.03 15.57 -13.75
C MET A 1 1.85 14.08 -13.93
N SER A 2 2.04 13.52 -15.13
CA SER A 2 1.71 12.12 -15.40
C SER A 2 2.34 11.15 -14.40
N ILE A 3 1.50 10.43 -13.66
CA ILE A 3 1.93 9.38 -12.74
C ILE A 3 2.77 8.35 -13.52
N THR A 4 4.03 8.19 -13.13
CA THR A 4 4.95 7.23 -13.74
C THR A 4 5.13 6.06 -12.79
N ASN A 5 4.64 4.87 -13.18
CA ASN A 5 4.72 3.66 -12.38
C ASN A 5 5.19 2.47 -13.23
N VAL A 6 6.51 2.39 -13.42
CA VAL A 6 7.14 1.39 -14.30
C VAL A 6 8.12 0.57 -13.47
N SER A 7 7.93 -0.75 -13.47
CA SER A 7 8.83 -1.71 -12.83
C SER A 7 10.25 -1.58 -13.41
N LYS A 8 11.25 -1.36 -12.56
CA LYS A 8 12.66 -1.20 -12.99
C LYS A 8 13.47 -2.50 -12.88
N ILE A 9 12.90 -3.51 -12.21
CA ILE A 9 13.57 -4.80 -11.99
C ILE A 9 12.85 -5.95 -12.70
N ASN A 10 13.61 -7.00 -13.01
CA ASN A 10 13.04 -8.30 -13.37
C ASN A 10 12.78 -9.08 -12.09
N VAL A 11 11.53 -9.47 -11.87
CA VAL A 11 11.14 -10.27 -10.69
C VAL A 11 10.83 -11.72 -11.07
N ASP A 12 11.02 -12.63 -10.13
CA ASP A 12 10.69 -14.04 -10.31
C ASP A 12 9.17 -14.28 -10.41
N GLN A 13 8.79 -15.52 -10.74
CA GLN A 13 7.39 -15.87 -10.95
C GLN A 13 6.53 -15.67 -9.69
N LYS A 14 7.06 -15.94 -8.50
CA LYS A 14 6.33 -15.77 -7.24
C LYS A 14 6.00 -14.30 -7.01
N ILE A 15 6.96 -13.41 -7.20
CA ILE A 15 6.73 -11.97 -7.06
C ILE A 15 5.75 -11.45 -8.12
N LYS A 16 5.80 -11.96 -9.36
CA LYS A 16 4.80 -11.62 -10.40
C LYS A 16 3.39 -12.01 -9.97
N GLU A 17 3.21 -13.22 -9.44
CA GLU A 17 1.91 -13.71 -8.98
C GLU A 17 1.37 -12.88 -7.81
N VAL A 18 2.22 -12.49 -6.86
CA VAL A 18 1.83 -11.60 -5.76
C VAL A 18 1.47 -10.20 -6.27
N ARG A 19 2.25 -9.62 -7.19
CA ARG A 19 1.90 -8.35 -7.84
C ARG A 19 0.54 -8.44 -8.52
N ASN A 20 0.24 -9.52 -9.25
CA ASN A 20 -1.06 -9.75 -9.88
C ASN A 20 -2.21 -9.86 -8.85
N ALA A 21 -1.97 -10.55 -7.73
CA ALA A 21 -2.97 -10.64 -6.65
C ALA A 21 -3.25 -9.27 -6.02
N ILE A 22 -2.21 -8.45 -5.82
CA ILE A 22 -2.36 -7.08 -5.31
C ILE A 22 -3.08 -6.19 -6.34
N GLU A 23 -2.78 -6.32 -7.63
CA GLU A 23 -3.50 -5.62 -8.70
C GLU A 23 -4.99 -5.96 -8.70
N HIS A 24 -5.34 -7.25 -8.55
CA HIS A 24 -6.73 -7.67 -8.48
C HIS A 24 -7.43 -7.08 -7.24
N ARG A 25 -6.78 -7.08 -6.06
CA ARG A 25 -7.30 -6.42 -4.86
C ARG A 25 -7.50 -4.92 -5.06
N ALA A 26 -6.54 -4.25 -5.69
CA ALA A 26 -6.62 -2.82 -5.99
C ALA A 26 -7.76 -2.50 -6.95
N THR A 27 -8.04 -3.40 -7.90
CA THR A 27 -9.19 -3.31 -8.80
C THR A 27 -10.50 -3.35 -8.02
N TRP A 28 -10.67 -4.30 -7.11
CA TRP A 28 -11.85 -4.34 -6.24
C TRP A 28 -11.98 -3.09 -5.36
N MET A 29 -10.87 -2.59 -4.80
CA MET A 29 -10.89 -1.36 -4.00
C MET A 29 -11.41 -0.17 -4.82
N HIS A 30 -10.90 0.03 -6.04
CA HIS A 30 -11.38 1.12 -6.90
C HIS A 30 -12.86 0.99 -7.22
N LEU A 31 -13.29 -0.19 -7.69
CA LEU A 31 -14.68 -0.41 -8.11
C LEU A 31 -15.68 -0.27 -6.96
N LEU A 32 -15.34 -0.77 -5.76
CA LEU A 32 -16.22 -0.64 -4.59
C LEU A 32 -16.37 0.82 -4.14
N LEU A 33 -15.28 1.58 -4.16
CA LEU A 33 -15.30 3.00 -3.80
C LEU A 33 -15.98 3.87 -4.87
N ASP A 34 -15.81 3.51 -6.14
CA ASP A 34 -16.50 4.15 -7.26
C ASP A 34 -18.02 3.93 -7.21
N GLU A 35 -18.47 2.71 -6.91
CA GLU A 35 -19.91 2.45 -6.70
C GLU A 35 -20.45 3.15 -5.44
N ALA A 36 -19.65 3.28 -4.38
CA ALA A 36 -20.00 4.07 -3.21
C ALA A 36 -20.18 5.56 -3.55
N GLU A 37 -19.26 6.12 -4.33
CA GLU A 37 -19.35 7.51 -4.82
C GLU A 37 -20.61 7.73 -5.65
N LYS A 38 -20.90 6.84 -6.60
CA LYS A 38 -22.12 6.87 -7.42
C LYS A 38 -23.41 6.76 -6.60
N ALA A 39 -23.37 6.04 -5.48
CA ALA A 39 -24.47 5.93 -4.54
C ALA A 39 -24.66 7.20 -3.67
N GLY A 40 -23.81 8.21 -3.82
CA GLY A 40 -23.88 9.47 -3.06
C GLY A 40 -23.43 9.34 -1.61
N VAL A 41 -22.65 8.30 -1.28
CA VAL A 41 -22.05 8.14 0.05
C VAL A 41 -20.62 8.66 0.06
N ASP A 42 -20.12 8.98 1.26
CA ASP A 42 -18.76 9.44 1.50
C ASP A 42 -17.76 8.28 1.30
N TRP A 43 -17.42 8.04 0.03
CA TRP A 43 -16.58 6.93 -0.40
C TRP A 43 -15.17 7.02 0.17
N GLU A 44 -14.60 8.22 0.27
CA GLU A 44 -13.26 8.43 0.82
C GLU A 44 -13.25 8.01 2.29
N LYS A 45 -14.19 8.51 3.12
CA LYS A 45 -14.28 8.11 4.53
C LYS A 45 -14.51 6.62 4.69
N ILE A 46 -15.33 6.00 3.85
CA ILE A 46 -15.54 4.54 3.86
C ILE A 46 -14.23 3.82 3.56
N GLY A 47 -13.52 4.22 2.51
CA GLY A 47 -12.24 3.66 2.10
C GLY A 47 -11.19 3.78 3.20
N ARG A 48 -10.98 4.97 3.74
CA ARG A 48 -10.03 5.24 4.84
C ARG A 48 -10.31 4.35 6.05
N ASN A 49 -11.56 4.31 6.49
CA ASN A 49 -11.95 3.49 7.65
C ASN A 49 -11.76 1.98 7.37
N ALA A 50 -12.12 1.50 6.18
CA ALA A 50 -12.01 0.10 5.83
C ALA A 50 -10.54 -0.34 5.74
N VAL A 51 -9.71 0.44 5.03
CA VAL A 51 -8.29 0.13 4.85
C VAL A 51 -7.53 0.27 6.16
N HIS A 52 -7.81 1.30 6.98
CA HIS A 52 -7.22 1.41 8.31
C HIS A 52 -7.52 0.20 9.19
N ARG A 53 -8.79 -0.24 9.25
CA ARG A 53 -9.19 -1.44 10.00
C ARG A 53 -8.47 -2.70 9.51
N CYS A 54 -8.26 -2.82 8.20
CA CYS A 54 -7.48 -3.89 7.59
C CYS A 54 -6.00 -3.82 8.02
N GLY A 55 -5.41 -2.61 8.00
CA GLY A 55 -4.07 -2.34 8.52
C GLY A 55 -3.90 -2.77 9.98
N CYS A 56 -4.82 -2.36 10.86
CA CYS A 56 -4.78 -2.77 12.26
C CYS A 56 -4.93 -4.29 12.43
N PHE A 57 -5.73 -4.95 11.57
CA PHE A 57 -5.82 -6.40 11.57
C PHE A 57 -4.48 -7.04 11.21
N HIS A 58 -3.80 -6.57 10.16
CA HIS A 58 -2.46 -7.07 9.79
C HIS A 58 -1.41 -6.75 10.86
N GLY A 59 -1.41 -5.55 11.43
CA GLY A 59 -0.50 -5.18 12.52
C GLY A 59 -0.60 -6.13 13.72
N ARG A 60 -1.80 -6.63 14.04
CA ARG A 60 -2.00 -7.60 15.13
C ARG A 60 -1.70 -9.07 14.78
N THR A 61 -1.76 -9.44 13.50
CA THR A 61 -1.73 -10.85 13.08
C THR A 61 -0.49 -11.24 12.29
N MET A 62 0.20 -10.26 11.71
CA MET A 62 1.34 -10.45 10.81
C MET A 62 2.61 -9.74 11.29
N PHE A 63 2.48 -8.75 12.19
CA PHE A 63 3.61 -8.04 12.77
C PHE A 63 3.78 -8.41 14.24
N THR A 64 5.02 -8.48 14.68
CA THR A 64 5.37 -8.53 16.10
C THR A 64 5.38 -7.09 16.63
N PRO A 65 4.54 -6.74 17.64
CA PRO A 65 4.56 -5.40 18.23
C PRO A 65 5.93 -5.09 18.84
N THR A 66 6.47 -3.92 18.51
CA THR A 66 7.81 -3.48 18.93
C THR A 66 7.87 -1.95 18.94
N ASP A 67 8.61 -1.38 19.90
CA ASP A 67 9.00 0.03 19.94
C ASP A 67 10.35 0.29 19.25
N ASP A 68 11.05 -0.75 18.80
CA ASP A 68 12.27 -0.65 18.02
C ASP A 68 11.96 -0.45 16.53
N LEU A 69 12.22 0.76 16.02
CA LEU A 69 12.03 1.11 14.61
C LEU A 69 12.85 0.23 13.66
N LYS A 70 14.01 -0.29 14.09
CA LYS A 70 14.83 -1.18 13.26
C LYS A 70 14.19 -2.56 13.16
N GLU A 71 13.56 -3.07 14.21
CA GLU A 71 12.81 -4.33 14.17
C GLU A 71 11.54 -4.19 13.33
N PHE A 72 10.85 -3.06 13.45
CA PHE A 72 9.71 -2.75 12.59
C PHE A 72 10.12 -2.69 11.11
N ALA A 73 11.22 -2.00 10.80
CA ALA A 73 11.72 -1.85 9.44
C ALA A 73 12.07 -3.20 8.79
N ASP A 74 12.63 -4.16 9.53
CA ASP A 74 12.93 -5.50 9.00
C ASP A 74 11.67 -6.29 8.61
N GLN A 75 10.59 -6.12 9.38
CA GLN A 75 9.32 -6.78 9.07
C GLN A 75 8.62 -6.10 7.89
N PHE A 76 8.60 -4.76 7.88
CA PHE A 76 7.91 -3.96 6.87
C PHE A 76 8.59 -4.01 5.50
N ALA A 77 9.92 -3.89 5.46
CA ALA A 77 10.73 -3.92 4.24
C ALA A 77 11.48 -5.25 4.10
N ASN A 78 10.78 -6.37 4.28
CA ASN A 78 11.37 -7.69 4.08
C ASN A 78 11.67 -7.96 2.58
N ASP A 79 12.46 -8.99 2.30
CA ASP A 79 12.92 -9.34 0.94
C ASP A 79 11.81 -9.47 -0.12
N SER A 80 10.61 -9.92 0.29
CA SER A 80 9.49 -10.07 -0.64
C SER A 80 8.86 -8.72 -0.93
N ASP A 81 8.55 -7.95 0.11
CA ASP A 81 7.90 -6.63 -0.04
C ASP A 81 8.81 -5.62 -0.75
N VAL A 82 10.12 -5.66 -0.48
CA VAL A 82 11.12 -4.88 -1.23
C VAL A 82 11.04 -5.16 -2.73
N LYS A 83 10.90 -6.43 -3.15
CA LYS A 83 10.79 -6.79 -4.58
C LYS A 83 9.41 -6.47 -5.14
N ILE A 84 8.34 -6.64 -4.36
CA ILE A 84 6.98 -6.37 -4.81
C ILE A 84 6.82 -4.88 -5.12
N PHE A 85 7.29 -4.01 -4.24
CA PHE A 85 7.10 -2.56 -4.30
C PHE A 85 8.33 -1.75 -4.75
N GLU A 86 9.42 -2.45 -5.07
CA GLU A 86 10.71 -1.83 -5.40
C GLU A 86 11.11 -0.79 -4.34
N MET A 87 11.02 -1.22 -3.07
CA MET A 87 11.31 -0.35 -1.94
C MET A 87 12.80 0.00 -1.90
N GLU A 88 13.10 1.26 -1.60
CA GLU A 88 14.43 1.74 -1.27
C GLU A 88 14.42 2.32 0.14
N VAL A 89 15.08 1.64 1.09
CA VAL A 89 15.22 2.15 2.46
C VAL A 89 16.26 3.27 2.47
N LYS A 90 15.81 4.51 2.68
CA LYS A 90 16.65 5.72 2.71
C LYS A 90 17.25 5.95 4.08
N GLU A 91 16.53 5.57 5.12
CA GLU A 91 16.93 5.78 6.51
C GLU A 91 16.39 4.66 7.38
N ARG A 92 17.25 4.17 8.26
CA ARG A 92 16.94 3.16 9.28
C ARG A 92 17.79 3.46 10.51
N SER A 93 17.24 4.27 11.39
CA SER A 93 17.84 4.67 12.67
C SER A 93 16.90 4.34 13.83
N ASP A 94 17.31 4.68 15.05
CA ASP A 94 16.50 4.48 16.26
C ASP A 94 15.33 5.47 16.35
N ASP A 95 15.37 6.58 15.59
CA ASP A 95 14.39 7.67 15.61
C ASP A 95 13.61 7.82 14.30
N ARG A 96 14.08 7.20 13.20
CA ARG A 96 13.47 7.36 11.89
C ARG A 96 13.64 6.14 10.98
N PHE A 97 12.53 5.75 10.36
CA PHE A 97 12.50 4.81 9.26
C PHE A 97 11.90 5.51 8.04
N CYS A 98 12.65 5.53 6.93
CA CYS A 98 12.21 6.14 5.68
C CYS A 98 12.42 5.17 4.52
N VAL A 99 11.36 4.93 3.76
CA VAL A 99 11.34 4.02 2.62
C VAL A 99 10.62 4.68 1.43
N GLU A 100 11.22 4.57 0.25
CA GLU A 100 10.66 5.05 -1.01
C GLU A 100 10.15 3.87 -1.84
N PHE A 101 8.93 3.94 -2.34
CA PHE A 101 8.33 2.91 -3.18
C PHE A 101 8.55 3.29 -4.65
N ASN A 102 9.35 2.53 -5.39
CA ASN A 102 9.67 2.83 -6.79
C ASN A 102 8.71 2.19 -7.80
N TYR A 103 7.88 1.24 -7.36
CA TYR A 103 6.82 0.64 -8.14
C TYR A 103 5.66 0.22 -7.23
N CYS A 104 4.41 0.46 -7.65
CA CYS A 104 3.25 0.05 -6.87
C CYS A 104 2.26 -0.75 -7.72
N PRO A 105 2.02 -2.05 -7.44
CA PRO A 105 1.01 -2.82 -8.16
C PRO A 105 -0.41 -2.25 -7.97
N LEU A 106 -0.70 -1.54 -6.87
CA LEU A 106 -2.01 -0.88 -6.71
C LEU A 106 -2.20 0.22 -7.77
N VAL A 107 -1.20 1.10 -7.91
CA VAL A 107 -1.19 2.17 -8.91
C VAL A 107 -1.22 1.59 -10.33
N ALA A 108 -0.51 0.47 -10.57
CA ALA A 108 -0.52 -0.20 -11.87
C ALA A 108 -1.94 -0.68 -12.25
N ALA A 109 -2.73 -1.15 -11.28
CA ALA A 109 -4.12 -1.53 -11.51
C ALA A 109 -5.05 -0.32 -11.74
N TRP A 110 -4.86 0.78 -11.01
CA TRP A 110 -5.73 1.96 -11.14
C TRP A 110 -5.48 2.74 -12.43
N LEU A 111 -4.23 2.82 -12.91
CA LEU A 111 -3.89 3.40 -14.21
C LEU A 111 -4.54 2.66 -15.40
N LYS A 112 -4.96 1.40 -15.22
CA LYS A 112 -5.72 0.64 -16.22
C LYS A 112 -7.23 0.96 -16.21
N GLN A 113 -7.72 1.59 -15.15
CA GLN A 113 -9.14 1.85 -14.92
C GLN A 113 -9.53 3.32 -15.14
N THR A 114 -8.63 4.27 -14.87
CA THR A 114 -8.89 5.70 -15.03
C THR A 114 -7.63 6.48 -15.37
N THR A 115 -7.80 7.63 -16.02
CA THR A 115 -6.76 8.65 -16.26
C THR A 115 -6.84 9.81 -15.27
N ASP A 116 -7.75 9.75 -14.30
CA ASP A 116 -7.91 10.76 -13.25
C ASP A 116 -6.81 10.62 -12.20
N GLU A 117 -5.78 11.48 -12.30
CA GLU A 117 -4.62 11.49 -11.41
C GLU A 117 -5.00 11.85 -9.97
N ASP A 118 -5.98 12.74 -9.76
CA ASP A 118 -6.40 13.18 -8.42
C ASP A 118 -7.15 12.05 -7.70
N LYS A 119 -7.98 11.31 -8.43
CA LYS A 119 -8.63 10.10 -7.91
C LYS A 119 -7.60 9.02 -7.57
N ILE A 120 -6.58 8.81 -8.41
CA ILE A 120 -5.49 7.87 -8.11
C ILE A 120 -4.70 8.32 -6.87
N ALA A 121 -4.36 9.60 -6.75
CA ALA A 121 -3.67 10.14 -5.57
C ALA A 121 -4.48 9.93 -4.29
N THR A 122 -5.80 10.12 -4.35
CA THR A 122 -6.71 9.86 -3.23
C THR A 122 -6.73 8.37 -2.87
N LEU A 123 -6.80 7.48 -3.86
CA LEU A 123 -6.73 6.02 -3.63
C LEU A 123 -5.39 5.59 -3.03
N CYS A 124 -4.27 6.18 -3.46
CA CYS A 124 -2.96 5.98 -2.86
C CYS A 124 -2.96 6.36 -1.38
N ASP A 125 -3.48 7.54 -1.04
CA ASP A 125 -3.49 8.00 0.36
C ASP A 125 -4.43 7.18 1.25
N ILE A 126 -5.56 6.71 0.70
CA ILE A 126 -6.43 5.72 1.36
C ILE A 126 -5.66 4.41 1.58
N ALA A 127 -4.87 3.95 0.61
CA ALA A 127 -4.07 2.73 0.77
C ALA A 127 -3.03 2.87 1.89
N MET A 128 -2.43 4.07 2.06
CA MET A 128 -1.51 4.37 3.15
C MET A 128 -2.17 4.29 4.54
N ASP A 129 -3.50 4.39 4.65
CA ASP A 129 -4.18 4.17 5.93
C ASP A 129 -4.00 2.73 6.45
N GLY A 130 -3.65 1.79 5.56
CA GLY A 130 -3.26 0.44 5.91
C GLY A 130 -1.95 0.42 6.69
N ASP A 131 -0.93 1.12 6.20
CA ASP A 131 0.36 1.26 6.88
C ASP A 131 0.19 2.02 8.20
N ARG A 132 -0.60 3.10 8.21
CA ARG A 132 -0.97 3.83 9.44
C ARG A 132 -1.66 2.92 10.46
N GLY A 133 -2.51 2.01 9.98
CA GLY A 133 -3.18 1.00 10.81
C GLY A 133 -2.21 -0.02 11.39
N ILE A 134 -1.23 -0.49 10.61
CA ILE A 134 -0.17 -1.40 11.06
C ILE A 134 0.65 -0.72 12.16
N VAL A 135 1.16 0.49 11.90
CA VAL A 135 1.98 1.26 12.85
C VAL A 135 1.23 1.53 14.16
N ALA A 136 -0.08 1.81 14.09
CA ALA A 136 -0.90 2.02 15.28
C ALA A 136 -1.05 0.78 16.18
N GLN A 137 -0.56 -0.39 15.78
CA GLN A 137 -0.53 -1.60 16.61
C GLN A 137 0.81 -1.83 17.31
N SER A 138 1.82 -1.00 17.02
CA SER A 138 3.10 -0.96 17.73
C SER A 138 3.13 0.24 18.69
N PRO A 139 3.69 0.07 19.90
CA PRO A 139 3.76 1.11 20.94
C PRO A 139 4.68 2.28 20.58
#